data_AF-A0A1Y3XMF2-F1
#
_entry.id   AF-A0A1Y3XMF2-F1
#
_cell.length_a   1.000
_cell.length_b   1.000
_cell.length_c   1.000
_cell.angle_alpha   90.00
_cell.angle_beta   90.00
_cell.angle_gamma   90.00
#
_symmetry.space_group_name_H-M   'P 1'
#
loop_
_entity.id
_entity.type
_entity.pdbx_description
1 polymer ?
#
loop_
_entity_poly.entity_id
_entity_poly.type
_entity_poly.pdbx_seq_one_letter_code
_entity_poly.pdbx_strand_id
1 'polypeptide(L)'
;MPSYPPREMSEAERRRRAAARARRKKEIRRNRIIFAILCLALLALIVFGMVKLVGLFTKDKDSSSGSTSSSTSISVSGDSTSEPASGSESGSTSSPESGSASTSEPASATGTAATTGGGGADWLLTLVNNNVKLPDGWEDTLETKVADSSTGKELATVAADAFINMKNAAAAEGVDLMLCSGYRSVEYQQSLFDAEKQKWLDKGNSEEEAYNQAKTVVAVPGYSEHNSGLAADIVTPKHQNLDEAFGKTDAAKWLFEHAPEYGFILRYPENKQAITGIIYEPWHYRYVGVENAKAITASGLCLEEYLDENLQKA
;
A
#
# COMPACT_ATOMS: atom_id res chain seq x y z
N MET A 1 26.70 31.34 6.32
CA MET A 1 26.89 29.87 6.30
C MET A 1 27.88 29.55 5.20
N PRO A 2 29.01 28.87 5.47
CA PRO A 2 29.95 28.49 4.41
C PRO A 2 29.33 27.37 3.55
N SER A 3 29.25 27.62 2.23
CA SER A 3 28.80 26.66 1.23
C SER A 3 29.85 25.55 1.06
N TYR A 4 29.48 24.30 1.34
CA TYR A 4 30.33 23.14 1.02
C TYR A 4 30.06 22.70 -0.42
N PRO A 5 31.11 22.48 -1.24
CA PRO A 5 30.93 21.98 -2.59
C PRO A 5 30.39 20.55 -2.60
N PRO A 6 29.59 20.16 -3.61
CA PRO A 6 29.04 18.80 -3.73
C PRO A 6 30.16 17.75 -3.69
N ARG A 7 29.95 16.67 -2.93
CA ARG A 7 30.88 15.55 -2.85
C ARG A 7 31.01 14.90 -4.23
N GLU A 8 32.19 15.03 -4.85
CA GLU A 8 32.47 14.37 -6.12
C GLU A 8 32.42 12.85 -5.95
N MET A 9 31.52 12.19 -6.69
CA MET A 9 31.49 10.73 -6.75
C MET A 9 32.75 10.21 -7.43
N SER A 10 33.36 9.18 -6.85
CA SER A 10 34.52 8.51 -7.40
C SER A 10 34.21 7.85 -8.75
N GLU A 11 35.19 7.75 -9.65
CA GLU A 11 34.99 7.06 -10.94
C GLU A 11 34.55 5.60 -10.77
N ALA A 12 35.02 4.95 -9.70
CA ALA A 12 34.66 3.59 -9.37
C ALA A 12 33.15 3.44 -9.09
N GLU A 13 32.56 4.39 -8.36
CA GLU A 13 31.11 4.41 -8.08
C GLU A 13 30.31 4.70 -9.34
N ARG A 14 30.77 5.63 -10.19
CA ARG A 14 30.13 5.92 -11.48
C ARG A 14 30.11 4.68 -12.39
N ARG A 15 31.22 3.95 -12.48
CA ARG A 15 31.33 2.72 -13.27
C ARG A 15 30.47 1.59 -12.70
N ARG A 16 30.43 1.40 -11.38
CA ARG A 16 29.57 0.41 -10.72
C ARG A 16 28.09 0.69 -10.99
N ARG A 17 27.65 1.94 -10.84
CA ARG A 17 26.28 2.37 -11.13
C ARG A 17 25.93 2.20 -12.61
N ALA A 18 26.83 2.57 -13.53
CA ALA A 18 26.63 2.36 -14.96
C ALA A 18 26.49 0.87 -15.34
N ALA A 19 27.31 0.00 -14.75
CA ALA A 19 27.23 -1.44 -14.96
C ALA A 19 25.94 -2.05 -14.41
N ALA A 20 25.50 -1.64 -13.22
CA ALA A 20 24.22 -2.07 -12.63
C ALA A 20 23.03 -1.63 -13.51
N ARG A 21 23.06 -0.38 -14.02
CA ARG A 21 22.05 0.14 -14.96
C ARG A 21 21.98 -0.66 -16.27
N ALA A 22 23.13 -1.02 -16.84
CA ALA A 22 23.18 -1.82 -18.06
C ALA A 22 22.60 -3.23 -17.87
N ARG A 23 22.88 -3.86 -16.72
CA ARG A 23 22.30 -5.16 -16.36
C ARG A 23 20.78 -5.08 -16.21
N ARG A 24 20.26 -4.08 -15.49
CA ARG A 24 18.81 -3.85 -15.30
C ARG A 24 18.08 -3.58 -16.62
N LYS A 25 18.65 -2.76 -17.52
CA LYS A 25 18.06 -2.51 -18.86
C LYS A 25 17.98 -3.79 -19.71
N LYS A 26 19.03 -4.63 -19.66
CA LYS A 26 19.05 -5.92 -20.37
C LYS A 26 17.99 -6.87 -19.82
N GLU A 27 17.81 -6.92 -18.51
CA GLU A 27 16.80 -7.73 -17.83
C GLU A 27 15.37 -7.29 -18.16
N ILE A 28 15.08 -5.99 -18.09
CA ILE A 28 13.77 -5.45 -18.47
C ILE A 28 13.44 -5.76 -19.93
N ARG A 29 14.40 -5.56 -20.85
CA ARG A 29 14.19 -5.89 -22.27
C ARG A 29 13.94 -7.39 -22.48
N ARG A 30 14.69 -8.26 -21.79
CA ARG A 30 14.48 -9.72 -21.82
C ARG A 30 13.08 -10.07 -21.31
N ASN A 31 12.66 -9.53 -20.18
CA ASN A 31 11.37 -9.83 -19.58
C ASN A 31 10.20 -9.33 -20.46
N ARG A 32 10.34 -8.17 -21.13
CA ARG A 32 9.36 -7.68 -22.11
C ARG A 32 9.25 -8.59 -23.33
N ILE A 33 10.37 -9.12 -23.83
CA ILE A 33 10.37 -10.07 -24.95
C ILE A 33 9.71 -11.39 -24.53
N ILE A 34 10.05 -11.93 -23.35
CA ILE A 34 9.43 -13.15 -22.81
C ILE A 34 7.92 -12.96 -22.66
N PHE A 35 7.49 -11.84 -22.06
CA PHE A 35 6.09 -11.51 -21.89
C PHE A 35 5.36 -11.43 -23.23
N ALA A 36 5.94 -10.75 -24.24
CA ALA A 36 5.35 -10.68 -25.57
C ALA A 36 5.19 -12.06 -26.23
N ILE A 37 6.18 -12.94 -26.08
CA ILE A 37 6.11 -14.33 -26.58
C ILE A 37 5.00 -15.12 -25.87
N LEU A 38 4.87 -14.98 -24.55
CA LEU A 38 3.82 -15.65 -23.78
C LEU A 38 2.41 -15.14 -24.17
N CYS A 39 2.24 -13.83 -24.37
CA CYS A 39 0.98 -13.26 -24.85
C CYS A 39 0.63 -13.77 -26.25
N LEU A 40 1.59 -13.84 -27.17
CA LEU A 40 1.37 -14.37 -28.52
C LEU A 40 1.00 -15.86 -28.50
N ALA A 41 1.66 -16.66 -27.65
CA ALA A 41 1.33 -18.07 -27.48
C ALA A 41 -0.09 -18.25 -26.90
N LEU A 42 -0.47 -17.45 -25.91
CA LEU A 42 -1.81 -17.47 -25.32
C LEU A 42 -2.89 -17.07 -26.34
N LEU A 43 -2.65 -16.02 -27.13
CA LEU A 43 -3.55 -15.61 -28.21
C LEU A 43 -3.72 -16.72 -29.25
N ALA A 44 -2.63 -17.40 -29.64
CA ALA A 44 -2.68 -18.52 -30.57
C ALA A 44 -3.51 -19.70 -30.01
N LEU A 45 -3.38 -20.01 -28.72
CA LEU A 45 -4.19 -21.04 -28.05
C LEU A 45 -5.68 -20.68 -28.00
N ILE A 46 -6.00 -19.41 -27.72
CA ILE A 46 -7.39 -18.92 -27.72
C ILE A 46 -8.00 -19.03 -29.12
N VAL A 47 -7.28 -18.57 -30.15
CA VAL A 47 -7.74 -18.66 -31.55
C VAL A 47 -7.92 -20.12 -31.96
N PHE A 48 -6.96 -21.00 -31.64
CA PHE A 48 -7.09 -22.43 -31.92
C PHE A 48 -8.28 -23.07 -31.21
N GLY A 49 -8.51 -22.71 -29.93
CA GLY A 49 -9.67 -23.14 -29.16
C GLY A 49 -10.99 -22.67 -29.78
N MET A 50 -11.08 -21.41 -30.21
CA MET A 50 -12.27 -20.88 -30.88
C MET A 50 -12.54 -21.57 -32.23
N VAL A 51 -11.51 -21.86 -33.02
CA VAL A 51 -11.67 -22.60 -34.29
C VAL A 51 -12.18 -24.03 -34.04
N LYS A 52 -11.66 -24.72 -33.01
CA LYS A 52 -12.15 -26.04 -32.60
C LYS A 52 -13.59 -26.01 -32.08
N LEU A 53 -13.95 -24.98 -31.30
CA LEU A 53 -15.29 -24.80 -30.76
C LEU A 53 -16.32 -24.54 -31.87
N VAL A 54 -16.02 -23.64 -32.82
CA VAL A 54 -16.88 -23.38 -33.98
C VAL A 54 -17.01 -24.62 -34.86
N GLY A 55 -15.93 -25.38 -35.05
CA GLY A 55 -15.95 -26.65 -35.78
C GLY A 55 -16.82 -27.74 -35.15
N LEU A 56 -16.96 -27.75 -33.82
CA LEU A 56 -17.90 -28.63 -33.12
C LEU A 56 -19.36 -28.19 -33.33
N PHE A 57 -19.65 -26.89 -33.26
CA PHE A 57 -21.01 -26.36 -33.44
C PHE A 57 -21.52 -26.41 -34.87
N THR A 58 -20.64 -26.53 -35.87
CA THR A 58 -21.04 -26.73 -37.28
C THR A 58 -21.28 -28.20 -37.64
N LYS A 59 -20.97 -29.17 -36.76
CA LYS A 59 -21.06 -30.61 -37.08
C LYS A 59 -22.36 -31.29 -36.64
N ASP A 60 -23.16 -30.66 -35.76
CA ASP A 60 -24.42 -31.24 -35.26
C ASP A 60 -25.67 -30.50 -35.77
N LYS A 61 -25.70 -30.20 -37.08
CA LYS A 61 -26.93 -29.74 -37.74
C LYS A 61 -27.32 -30.65 -38.90
N ASP A 62 -27.29 -31.95 -38.65
CA ASP A 62 -28.03 -32.97 -39.40
C ASP A 62 -28.13 -34.22 -38.53
N SER A 63 -29.20 -34.33 -37.72
CA SER A 63 -29.81 -35.59 -37.26
C SER A 63 -31.04 -35.34 -36.39
N SER A 64 -32.08 -36.10 -36.67
CA SER A 64 -33.47 -35.99 -36.20
C SER A 64 -33.80 -36.95 -35.04
N SER A 65 -34.82 -36.55 -34.25
CA SER A 65 -35.84 -37.35 -33.54
C SER A 65 -35.52 -38.26 -32.34
N GLY A 66 -36.35 -38.13 -31.28
CA GLY A 66 -37.15 -39.28 -30.79
C GLY A 66 -37.01 -39.76 -29.32
N SER A 67 -37.99 -39.41 -28.49
CA SER A 67 -38.72 -40.22 -27.47
C SER A 67 -38.13 -40.69 -26.11
N THR A 68 -38.72 -40.12 -25.03
CA THR A 68 -39.54 -40.71 -23.93
C THR A 68 -39.11 -41.90 -23.03
N SER A 69 -39.33 -41.67 -21.71
CA SER A 69 -39.81 -42.58 -20.61
C SER A 69 -38.78 -42.93 -19.51
N SER A 70 -38.95 -42.45 -18.26
CA SER A 70 -39.56 -43.13 -17.07
C SER A 70 -38.58 -44.12 -16.40
N SER A 71 -38.41 -44.34 -15.10
CA SER A 71 -39.01 -43.98 -13.79
C SER A 71 -38.09 -44.57 -12.71
N THR A 72 -38.19 -44.12 -11.44
CA THR A 72 -38.31 -44.96 -10.22
C THR A 72 -37.63 -44.31 -9.00
N SER A 73 -38.47 -44.12 -7.98
CA SER A 73 -38.24 -43.74 -6.58
C SER A 73 -37.53 -44.82 -5.76
N ILE A 74 -36.84 -44.43 -4.67
CA ILE A 74 -36.83 -45.14 -3.37
C ILE A 74 -36.41 -44.14 -2.27
N SER A 75 -37.22 -44.09 -1.21
CA SER A 75 -36.95 -43.47 0.10
C SER A 75 -36.48 -44.56 1.07
N VAL A 76 -35.57 -44.26 2.00
CA VAL A 76 -35.55 -44.84 3.37
C VAL A 76 -34.85 -43.87 4.33
N SER A 77 -35.52 -43.65 5.47
CA SER A 77 -35.16 -42.87 6.64
C SER A 77 -34.13 -43.57 7.55
N GLY A 78 -33.47 -42.79 8.43
CA GLY A 78 -32.65 -43.33 9.52
C GLY A 78 -32.24 -42.26 10.52
N ASP A 79 -33.10 -42.06 11.51
CA ASP A 79 -32.93 -41.28 12.74
C ASP A 79 -31.84 -41.84 13.66
N SER A 80 -31.11 -40.99 14.39
CA SER A 80 -30.93 -41.12 15.85
C SER A 80 -29.95 -40.09 16.42
N THR A 81 -30.47 -39.47 17.47
CA THR A 81 -29.93 -38.58 18.49
C THR A 81 -28.79 -39.18 19.33
N SER A 82 -27.91 -38.34 19.87
CA SER A 82 -27.69 -38.15 21.33
C SER A 82 -26.44 -37.31 21.64
N GLU A 83 -26.70 -36.14 22.23
CA GLU A 83 -25.90 -35.41 23.21
C GLU A 83 -25.81 -36.22 24.55
N PRO A 84 -25.23 -35.71 25.66
CA PRO A 84 -24.12 -34.76 25.86
C PRO A 84 -23.17 -35.21 27.00
N ALA A 85 -22.28 -34.28 27.40
CA ALA A 85 -22.07 -33.85 28.79
C ALA A 85 -20.72 -34.14 29.47
N SER A 86 -20.12 -33.01 29.86
CA SER A 86 -19.71 -32.68 31.24
C SER A 86 -18.36 -33.18 31.75
N GLY A 87 -17.63 -32.24 32.36
CA GLY A 87 -17.14 -32.50 33.71
C GLY A 87 -15.81 -31.87 34.08
N SER A 88 -15.90 -30.84 34.93
CA SER A 88 -14.99 -30.50 36.04
C SER A 88 -13.54 -30.10 35.74
N GLU A 89 -13.05 -28.92 36.14
CA GLU A 89 -13.03 -28.20 37.43
C GLU A 89 -11.67 -28.31 38.14
N SER A 90 -11.20 -27.12 38.54
CA SER A 90 -10.56 -26.78 39.81
C SER A 90 -9.05 -26.94 39.98
N GLY A 91 -8.45 -25.84 40.46
CA GLY A 91 -7.48 -25.89 41.56
C GLY A 91 -6.23 -25.03 41.40
N SER A 92 -6.25 -23.84 42.02
CA SER A 92 -5.24 -23.28 42.95
C SER A 92 -3.73 -23.37 42.63
N THR A 93 -2.81 -22.46 42.96
CA THR A 93 -2.74 -21.19 43.71
C THR A 93 -1.26 -20.72 43.60
N SER A 94 -1.00 -19.48 44.02
CA SER A 94 0.26 -18.94 44.58
C SER A 94 1.21 -18.15 43.66
N SER A 95 1.28 -16.86 44.00
CA SER A 95 2.41 -15.92 43.85
C SER A 95 3.35 -16.10 45.08
N PRO A 96 4.61 -15.59 45.12
CA PRO A 96 4.87 -14.14 45.08
C PRO A 96 6.18 -13.65 44.40
N GLU A 97 6.23 -12.31 44.30
CA GLU A 97 7.29 -11.32 44.02
C GLU A 97 8.78 -11.70 44.14
N SER A 98 9.63 -11.11 43.27
CA SER A 98 10.38 -9.87 43.56
C SER A 98 11.61 -9.69 42.63
N GLY A 99 11.97 -8.43 42.29
CA GLY A 99 13.36 -8.07 41.97
C GLY A 99 13.61 -7.25 40.70
N SER A 100 13.61 -5.93 40.86
CA SER A 100 14.08 -4.90 39.91
C SER A 100 15.61 -4.75 39.93
N ALA A 101 16.26 -4.43 38.78
CA ALA A 101 17.17 -3.28 38.62
C ALA A 101 17.93 -3.26 37.27
N SER A 102 17.95 -2.05 36.69
CA SER A 102 18.74 -1.52 35.56
C SER A 102 20.25 -1.76 35.60
N THR A 103 20.93 -1.86 34.44
CA THR A 103 21.71 -0.75 33.80
C THR A 103 22.67 -1.23 32.69
N SER A 104 22.77 -0.34 31.68
CA SER A 104 23.92 0.02 30.82
C SER A 104 24.46 -0.90 29.72
N GLU A 105 24.34 -0.32 28.52
CA GLU A 105 25.11 -0.42 27.26
C GLU A 105 26.65 -0.45 27.41
N PRO A 106 27.42 -0.86 26.37
CA PRO A 106 27.85 0.12 25.35
C PRO A 106 28.00 -0.36 23.88
N ALA A 107 27.63 0.56 22.97
CA ALA A 107 28.20 0.96 21.66
C ALA A 107 29.15 0.04 20.84
N SER A 108 28.81 -0.14 19.54
CA SER A 108 29.49 0.49 18.38
C SER A 108 29.53 -0.39 17.12
N ALA A 109 28.96 0.07 15.98
CA ALA A 109 29.59 0.10 14.64
C ALA A 109 28.58 0.47 13.51
N THR A 110 28.64 1.74 13.08
CA THR A 110 28.55 2.26 11.70
C THR A 110 27.67 1.57 10.64
N GLY A 111 26.61 2.27 10.23
CA GLY A 111 25.96 2.14 8.93
C GLY A 111 25.46 3.51 8.45
N THR A 112 26.15 4.11 7.48
CA THR A 112 25.85 5.41 6.89
C THR A 112 24.60 5.33 5.99
N ALA A 113 23.49 5.97 6.39
CA ALA A 113 22.31 6.16 5.54
C ALA A 113 22.00 7.65 5.42
N ALA A 114 21.80 8.07 4.17
CA ALA A 114 21.88 9.44 3.70
C ALA A 114 20.73 10.33 4.20
N THR A 115 21.08 11.37 4.94
CA THR A 115 20.26 12.57 5.13
C THR A 115 20.25 13.36 3.82
N THR A 116 19.08 13.48 3.19
CA THR A 116 18.81 14.55 2.22
C THR A 116 17.71 15.42 2.80
N GLY A 117 18.14 16.39 3.60
CA GLY A 117 17.32 17.50 4.06
C GLY A 117 17.47 18.70 3.13
N GLY A 118 16.33 19.26 2.74
CA GLY A 118 16.05 20.65 2.35
C GLY A 118 17.13 21.47 1.65
N GLY A 119 16.99 21.65 0.33
CA GLY A 119 17.71 22.65 -0.43
C GLY A 119 17.44 22.56 -1.94
N GLY A 120 16.27 23.02 -2.39
CA GLY A 120 15.94 23.22 -3.82
C GLY A 120 15.06 22.17 -4.50
N ALA A 121 14.65 21.11 -3.80
CA ALA A 121 13.70 20.11 -4.29
C ALA A 121 12.26 20.44 -3.84
N ASP A 122 11.28 20.24 -4.71
CA ASP A 122 9.85 20.37 -4.40
C ASP A 122 9.50 19.53 -3.15
N TRP A 123 9.15 20.18 -2.04
CA TRP A 123 8.91 19.53 -0.76
C TRP A 123 7.73 18.55 -0.81
N LEU A 124 6.81 18.74 -1.78
CA LEU A 124 5.69 17.83 -2.05
C LEU A 124 6.17 16.44 -2.49
N LEU A 125 7.38 16.36 -3.03
CA LEU A 125 8.03 15.12 -3.47
C LEU A 125 8.91 14.47 -2.39
N THR A 126 8.88 14.95 -1.14
CA THR A 126 9.63 14.33 -0.04
C THR A 126 9.24 12.86 0.11
N LEU A 127 10.21 11.95 -0.04
CA LEU A 127 9.99 10.53 0.12
C LEU A 127 10.06 10.15 1.59
N VAL A 128 9.02 9.47 2.08
CA VAL A 128 9.00 8.80 3.38
C VAL A 128 8.36 7.43 3.17
N ASN A 129 8.98 6.39 3.74
CA ASN A 129 8.54 5.00 3.66
C ASN A 129 9.24 4.19 4.76
N ASN A 130 9.09 2.86 4.78
CA ASN A 130 9.69 1.98 5.79
C ASN A 130 11.22 2.07 5.94
N ASN A 131 11.93 2.63 4.96
CA ASN A 131 13.39 2.75 4.94
C ASN A 131 13.88 4.20 4.96
N VAL A 132 13.00 5.18 4.76
CA VAL A 132 13.33 6.60 4.67
C VAL A 132 12.49 7.34 5.69
N LYS A 133 13.13 7.81 6.76
CA LYS A 133 12.51 8.65 7.78
C LYS A 133 12.22 10.03 7.20
N LEU A 134 11.12 10.62 7.62
CA LEU A 134 10.82 12.03 7.40
C LEU A 134 11.96 12.92 7.97
N PRO A 135 12.32 14.03 7.30
CA PRO A 135 13.35 14.93 7.81
C PRO A 135 13.05 15.40 9.24
N ASP A 136 14.09 15.49 10.08
CA ASP A 136 13.95 16.04 11.43
C ASP A 136 13.46 17.49 11.38
N GLY A 137 12.59 17.88 12.31
CA GLY A 137 11.96 19.20 12.35
C GLY A 137 10.85 19.41 11.31
N TRP A 138 10.41 18.38 10.58
CA TRP A 138 9.31 18.49 9.62
C TRP A 138 8.03 19.05 10.27
N GLU A 139 7.61 18.47 11.39
CA GLU A 139 6.39 18.86 12.09
C GLU A 139 6.41 20.31 12.55
N ASP A 140 7.58 20.84 12.91
CA ASP A 140 7.74 22.24 13.34
C ASP A 140 7.44 23.25 12.23
N THR A 141 7.52 22.80 10.98
CA THR A 141 7.26 23.62 9.77
C THR A 141 5.93 23.29 9.10
N LEU A 142 5.23 22.26 9.57
CA LEU A 142 4.02 21.76 8.94
C LEU A 142 2.80 22.52 9.43
N GLU A 143 2.18 23.28 8.53
CA GLU A 143 0.86 23.85 8.77
C GLU A 143 -0.22 22.87 8.30
N THR A 144 -1.15 22.53 9.20
CA THR A 144 -2.31 21.69 8.90
C THR A 144 -3.62 22.44 9.05
N LYS A 145 -4.66 21.94 8.39
CA LYS A 145 -6.04 22.34 8.65
C LYS A 145 -7.01 21.20 8.39
N VAL A 146 -8.22 21.33 8.93
CA VAL A 146 -9.32 20.41 8.66
C VAL A 146 -9.57 20.32 7.16
N ALA A 147 -9.39 19.14 6.61
CA ALA A 147 -9.62 18.80 5.21
C ALA A 147 -11.02 18.19 5.01
N ASP A 148 -11.59 17.58 6.05
CA ASP A 148 -12.93 17.02 6.01
C ASP A 148 -13.71 17.36 7.29
N SER A 149 -14.76 18.18 7.15
CA SER A 149 -15.57 18.62 8.28
C SER A 149 -16.41 17.49 8.89
N SER A 150 -16.73 16.42 8.15
CA SER A 150 -17.52 15.31 8.69
C SER A 150 -16.72 14.39 9.58
N THR A 151 -15.38 14.38 9.46
CA THR A 151 -14.49 13.53 10.26
C THR A 151 -13.55 14.35 11.16
N GLY A 152 -13.44 15.66 10.93
CA GLY A 152 -12.51 16.54 11.63
C GLY A 152 -11.04 16.26 11.30
N LYS A 153 -10.76 15.44 10.28
CA LYS A 153 -9.39 15.05 9.92
C LYS A 153 -8.70 16.17 9.17
N GLU A 154 -7.42 16.33 9.48
CA GLU A 154 -6.58 17.38 8.92
C GLU A 154 -5.62 16.82 7.88
N LEU A 155 -5.14 17.69 6.99
CA LEU A 155 -4.00 17.47 6.11
C LEU A 155 -3.10 18.72 6.16
N ALA A 156 -1.89 18.63 5.60
CA ALA A 156 -1.10 19.82 5.29
C ALA A 156 -1.97 20.82 4.50
N THR A 157 -1.89 22.11 4.79
CA THR A 157 -2.83 23.12 4.27
C THR A 157 -3.08 23.02 2.76
N VAL A 158 -2.02 22.83 1.97
CA VAL A 158 -2.11 22.67 0.49
C VAL A 158 -2.80 21.39 0.06
N ALA A 159 -2.59 20.29 0.78
CA ALA A 159 -3.24 19.01 0.53
C ALA A 159 -4.70 19.04 1.01
N ALA A 160 -5.00 19.75 2.10
CA ALA A 160 -6.36 19.97 2.58
C ALA A 160 -7.20 20.73 1.56
N ASP A 161 -6.68 21.84 1.00
CA ASP A 161 -7.37 22.58 -0.06
C ASP A 161 -7.64 21.72 -1.29
N ALA A 162 -6.64 20.95 -1.71
CA ALA A 162 -6.78 20.03 -2.83
C ALA A 162 -7.84 18.94 -2.56
N PHE A 163 -7.83 18.35 -1.35
CA PHE A 163 -8.80 17.32 -0.97
C PHE A 163 -10.23 17.88 -0.92
N ILE A 164 -10.42 19.09 -0.37
CA ILE A 164 -11.73 19.75 -0.32
C ILE A 164 -12.27 19.94 -1.74
N ASN A 165 -11.44 20.41 -2.67
CA ASN A 165 -11.82 20.57 -4.07
C ASN A 165 -12.17 19.24 -4.74
N MET A 166 -11.35 18.21 -4.51
CA MET A 166 -11.58 16.86 -5.04
C MET A 166 -12.88 16.25 -4.51
N LYS A 167 -13.12 16.35 -3.19
CA LYS A 167 -14.34 15.88 -2.54
C LYS A 167 -15.59 16.58 -3.08
N ASN A 168 -15.53 17.90 -3.29
CA ASN A 168 -16.63 18.66 -3.86
C ASN A 168 -16.93 18.27 -5.33
N ALA A 169 -15.89 18.03 -6.13
CA ALA A 169 -16.05 17.58 -7.51
C ALA A 169 -16.66 16.18 -7.60
N ALA A 170 -16.15 15.24 -6.79
CA ALA A 170 -16.73 13.90 -6.68
C ALA A 170 -18.22 13.98 -6.29
N ALA A 171 -18.56 14.81 -5.30
CA ALA A 171 -19.94 14.98 -4.84
C ALA A 171 -20.86 15.55 -5.93
N ALA A 172 -20.36 16.44 -6.79
CA ALA A 172 -21.12 16.97 -7.94
C ALA A 172 -21.47 15.88 -8.98
N GLU A 173 -20.72 14.78 -9.00
CA GLU A 173 -20.95 13.60 -9.83
C GLU A 173 -21.66 12.45 -9.09
N GLY A 174 -22.13 12.72 -7.86
CA GLY A 174 -22.84 11.73 -7.04
C GLY A 174 -21.91 10.72 -6.34
N VAL A 175 -20.60 10.98 -6.28
CA VAL A 175 -19.61 10.18 -5.57
C VAL A 175 -19.30 10.80 -4.22
N ASP A 176 -19.52 10.06 -3.14
CA ASP A 176 -19.28 10.54 -1.79
C ASP A 176 -17.92 10.05 -1.26
N LEU A 177 -17.03 10.99 -0.97
CA LEU A 177 -15.69 10.75 -0.43
C LEU A 177 -15.60 11.18 1.02
N MET A 178 -14.93 10.37 1.85
CA MET A 178 -14.71 10.63 3.26
C MET A 178 -13.23 10.44 3.61
N LEU A 179 -12.64 11.41 4.30
CA LEU A 179 -11.28 11.30 4.82
C LEU A 179 -11.30 10.48 6.12
N CYS A 180 -10.92 9.20 6.03
CA CYS A 180 -10.84 8.28 7.17
C CYS A 180 -9.65 8.64 8.09
N SER A 181 -8.51 8.94 7.47
CA SER A 181 -7.27 9.28 8.15
C SER A 181 -6.50 10.31 7.33
N GLY A 182 -5.91 11.29 8.00
CA GLY A 182 -5.11 12.36 7.41
C GLY A 182 -3.79 12.49 8.16
N TYR A 183 -3.42 13.72 8.52
CA TYR A 183 -2.24 13.98 9.34
C TYR A 183 -2.28 13.22 10.68
N ARG A 184 -1.12 12.64 11.03
CA ARG A 184 -0.84 12.05 12.33
C ARG A 184 0.48 12.61 12.82
N SER A 185 0.51 13.20 14.01
CA SER A 185 1.79 13.58 14.59
C SER A 185 2.68 12.36 14.84
N VAL A 186 3.99 12.54 14.91
CA VAL A 186 4.96 11.49 15.25
C VAL A 186 4.65 10.95 16.65
N GLU A 187 4.25 11.80 17.59
CA GLU A 187 3.81 11.38 18.92
C GLU A 187 2.56 10.49 18.85
N TYR A 188 1.56 10.87 18.07
CA TYR A 188 0.37 10.02 17.90
C TYR A 188 0.74 8.69 17.21
N GLN A 189 1.62 8.73 16.20
CA GLN A 189 2.13 7.52 15.55
C GLN A 189 2.89 6.61 16.53
N GLN A 190 3.64 7.19 17.47
CA GLN A 190 4.31 6.45 18.55
C GLN A 190 3.29 5.73 19.43
N SER A 191 2.21 6.40 19.82
CA SER A 191 1.15 5.74 20.61
C SER A 191 0.49 4.57 19.87
N LEU A 192 0.30 4.67 18.55
CA LEU A 192 -0.25 3.57 17.73
C LEU A 192 0.74 2.41 17.63
N PHE A 193 2.02 2.72 17.43
CA PHE A 193 3.07 1.72 17.34
C PHE A 193 3.25 0.97 18.66
N ASP A 194 3.28 1.68 19.79
CA ASP A 194 3.40 1.09 21.12
C ASP A 194 2.18 0.24 21.48
N ALA A 195 0.97 0.71 21.16
CA ALA A 195 -0.24 -0.06 21.35
C ALA A 195 -0.23 -1.36 20.53
N GLU A 196 0.25 -1.32 19.28
CA GLU A 196 0.37 -2.53 18.46
C GLU A 196 1.46 -3.47 19.00
N LYS A 197 2.63 -2.93 19.37
CA LYS A 197 3.71 -3.70 20.01
C LYS A 197 3.23 -4.39 21.28
N GLN A 198 2.45 -3.70 22.11
CA GLN A 198 1.91 -4.27 23.34
C GLN A 198 1.04 -5.49 23.09
N LYS A 199 0.21 -5.50 22.03
CA LYS A 199 -0.58 -6.70 21.67
C LYS A 199 0.27 -7.93 21.39
N TRP A 200 1.50 -7.75 20.89
CA TRP A 200 2.43 -8.85 20.64
C TRP A 200 3.15 -9.28 21.91
N LEU A 201 3.51 -8.33 22.79
CA LEU A 201 4.04 -8.63 24.12
C LEU A 201 3.02 -9.43 24.95
N ASP A 202 1.74 -9.06 24.90
CA ASP A 202 0.64 -9.75 25.61
C ASP A 202 0.43 -11.19 25.10
N LYS A 203 0.88 -11.50 23.88
CA LYS A 203 0.91 -12.87 23.32
C LYS A 203 2.16 -13.67 23.73
N GLY A 204 3.04 -13.10 24.56
CA GLY A 204 4.25 -13.74 25.06
C GLY A 204 5.47 -13.63 24.13
N ASN A 205 5.43 -12.75 23.13
CA ASN A 205 6.61 -12.49 22.30
C ASN A 205 7.65 -11.68 23.07
N SER A 206 8.93 -11.85 22.74
CA SER A 206 10.00 -10.97 23.22
C SER A 206 9.85 -9.54 22.69
N GLU A 207 10.55 -8.57 23.28
CA GLU A 207 10.56 -7.17 22.80
C GLU A 207 10.98 -7.06 21.33
N GLU A 208 12.01 -7.79 20.91
CA GLU A 208 12.47 -7.78 19.51
C GLU A 208 11.43 -8.37 18.56
N GLU A 209 10.82 -9.50 18.92
CA GLU A 209 9.76 -10.11 18.12
C GLU A 209 8.53 -9.21 18.05
N ALA A 210 8.08 -8.67 19.19
CA ALA A 210 6.94 -7.76 19.25
C ALA A 210 7.17 -6.50 18.41
N TYR A 211 8.37 -5.90 18.49
CA TYR A 211 8.76 -4.78 17.64
C TYR A 211 8.72 -5.16 16.15
N ASN A 212 9.31 -6.31 15.80
CA ASN A 212 9.36 -6.79 14.42
C ASN A 212 7.98 -7.14 13.86
N GLN A 213 7.05 -7.61 14.69
CA GLN A 213 5.66 -7.84 14.29
C GLN A 213 4.90 -6.51 14.15
N ALA A 214 5.00 -5.62 15.15
CA ALA A 214 4.30 -4.34 15.15
C ALA A 214 4.63 -3.48 13.93
N LYS A 215 5.91 -3.41 13.53
CA LYS A 215 6.34 -2.64 12.35
C LYS A 215 5.79 -3.16 11.01
N THR A 216 5.21 -4.36 10.97
CA THR A 216 4.52 -4.89 9.78
C THR A 216 3.07 -4.43 9.69
N VAL A 217 2.49 -3.96 10.80
CA VAL A 217 1.09 -3.54 10.91
C VAL A 217 0.99 -2.02 11.01
N VAL A 218 1.85 -1.40 11.82
CA VAL A 218 1.90 0.05 12.04
C VAL A 218 3.29 0.56 11.68
N ALA A 219 3.37 1.52 10.77
CA ALA A 219 4.64 2.15 10.40
C ALA A 219 5.35 2.73 11.65
N VAL A 220 6.67 2.56 11.70
CA VAL A 220 7.51 3.12 12.77
C VAL A 220 7.34 4.64 12.80
N PRO A 221 7.29 5.28 13.99
CA PRO A 221 7.13 6.73 14.12
C PRO A 221 8.18 7.51 13.31
N GLY A 222 7.72 8.47 12.49
CA GLY A 222 8.55 9.23 11.56
C GLY A 222 8.80 8.53 10.20
N TYR A 223 8.34 7.29 10.02
CA TYR A 223 8.40 6.55 8.74
C TYR A 223 7.03 6.40 8.07
N SER A 224 5.96 6.91 8.70
CA SER A 224 4.61 6.94 8.11
C SER A 224 4.45 8.16 7.20
N GLU A 225 3.85 7.98 6.02
CA GLU A 225 3.51 9.13 5.17
C GLU A 225 2.50 10.07 5.83
N HIS A 226 1.67 9.59 6.76
CA HIS A 226 0.74 10.46 7.49
C HIS A 226 1.44 11.46 8.40
N ASN A 227 2.69 11.19 8.82
CA ASN A 227 3.51 12.17 9.54
C ASN A 227 3.87 13.38 8.65
N SER A 228 3.83 13.23 7.33
CA SER A 228 4.10 14.35 6.41
C SER A 228 2.92 15.33 6.30
N GLY A 229 1.71 14.91 6.68
CA GLY A 229 0.47 15.64 6.39
C GLY A 229 0.03 15.58 4.91
N LEU A 230 0.77 14.88 4.05
CA LEU A 230 0.48 14.75 2.62
C LEU A 230 -0.24 13.44 2.25
N ALA A 231 -0.45 12.53 3.19
CA ALA A 231 -1.18 11.28 2.96
C ALA A 231 -2.63 11.37 3.44
N ALA A 232 -3.53 10.83 2.63
CA ALA A 232 -4.96 10.78 2.86
C ALA A 232 -5.47 9.36 2.64
N ASP A 233 -6.04 8.75 3.68
CA ASP A 233 -6.83 7.52 3.54
C ASP A 233 -8.27 7.92 3.22
N ILE A 234 -8.68 7.66 1.98
CA ILE A 234 -9.96 8.09 1.43
C ILE A 234 -10.85 6.87 1.27
N VAL A 235 -12.04 6.97 1.82
CA VAL A 235 -13.07 5.93 1.80
C VAL A 235 -14.43 6.54 1.49
N THR A 236 -15.54 5.81 1.68
CA THR A 236 -16.89 6.39 1.64
C THR A 236 -17.58 6.23 2.99
N PRO A 237 -18.64 6.99 3.30
CA PRO A 237 -19.42 6.76 4.51
C PRO A 237 -20.02 5.34 4.60
N LYS A 238 -20.28 4.70 3.44
CA LYS A 238 -20.87 3.35 3.33
C LYS A 238 -19.84 2.21 3.38
N HIS A 239 -18.58 2.50 3.08
CA HIS A 239 -17.47 1.54 3.09
C HIS A 239 -16.28 2.21 3.74
N GLN A 240 -16.12 2.04 5.05
CA GLN A 240 -15.06 2.69 5.85
C GLN A 240 -13.86 1.79 6.12
N ASN A 241 -13.95 0.51 5.75
CA ASN A 241 -12.86 -0.43 5.93
C ASN A 241 -11.72 -0.10 4.97
N LEU A 242 -10.50 -0.12 5.52
CA LEU A 242 -9.25 -0.01 4.75
C LEU A 242 -8.88 -1.40 4.22
N ASP A 243 -9.61 -1.83 3.18
CA ASP A 243 -9.44 -3.15 2.56
C ASP A 243 -9.50 -3.06 1.03
N GLU A 244 -8.99 -4.10 0.35
CA GLU A 244 -8.94 -4.13 -1.11
C GLU A 244 -10.33 -4.09 -1.76
N ALA A 245 -11.39 -4.39 -1.01
CA ALA A 245 -12.75 -4.30 -1.50
C ALA A 245 -13.16 -2.85 -1.78
N PHE A 246 -12.57 -1.85 -1.10
CA PHE A 246 -12.75 -0.45 -1.45
C PHE A 246 -12.42 -0.17 -2.92
N GLY A 247 -11.36 -0.80 -3.46
CA GLY A 247 -10.92 -0.65 -4.86
C GLY A 247 -11.95 -1.07 -5.90
N LYS A 248 -13.01 -1.80 -5.51
CA LYS A 248 -14.10 -2.24 -6.40
C LYS A 248 -15.30 -1.27 -6.40
N THR A 249 -15.33 -0.32 -5.46
CA THR A 249 -16.39 0.67 -5.34
C THR A 249 -16.32 1.70 -6.47
N ASP A 250 -17.44 2.37 -6.74
CA ASP A 250 -17.47 3.44 -7.75
C ASP A 250 -16.67 4.67 -7.30
N ALA A 251 -16.59 4.92 -5.98
CA ALA A 251 -15.75 5.97 -5.42
C ALA A 251 -14.26 5.73 -5.66
N ALA A 252 -13.78 4.50 -5.47
CA ALA A 252 -12.38 4.18 -5.76
C ALA A 252 -12.07 4.31 -7.25
N LYS A 253 -12.98 3.86 -8.14
CA LYS A 253 -12.81 4.02 -9.60
C LYS A 253 -12.73 5.50 -9.97
N TRP A 254 -13.59 6.34 -9.40
CA TRP A 254 -13.55 7.79 -9.59
C TRP A 254 -12.21 8.38 -9.14
N LEU A 255 -11.70 7.97 -7.97
CA LEU A 255 -10.40 8.42 -7.49
C LEU A 255 -9.24 7.97 -8.40
N PHE A 256 -9.24 6.74 -8.90
CA PHE A 256 -8.20 6.25 -9.82
C PHE A 256 -8.08 7.09 -11.09
N GLU A 257 -9.20 7.66 -11.55
CA GLU A 257 -9.26 8.51 -12.74
C GLU A 257 -8.94 9.98 -12.42
N HIS A 258 -9.55 10.54 -11.37
CA HIS A 258 -9.59 11.99 -11.15
C HIS A 258 -8.63 12.51 -10.06
N ALA A 259 -8.18 11.68 -9.12
CA ALA A 259 -7.28 12.13 -8.05
C ALA A 259 -6.02 12.89 -8.56
N PRO A 260 -5.39 12.50 -9.70
CA PRO A 260 -4.25 13.23 -10.25
C PRO A 260 -4.58 14.66 -10.68
N GLU A 261 -5.82 14.96 -11.04
CA GLU A 261 -6.27 16.31 -11.39
C GLU A 261 -6.19 17.27 -10.22
N TYR A 262 -6.32 16.74 -9.00
CA TYR A 262 -6.24 17.47 -7.73
C TYR A 262 -4.88 17.32 -7.05
N GLY A 263 -3.91 16.66 -7.69
CA GLY A 263 -2.55 16.53 -7.15
C GLY A 263 -2.31 15.33 -6.25
N PHE A 264 -3.24 14.37 -6.23
CA PHE A 264 -3.11 13.12 -5.49
C PHE A 264 -2.73 11.97 -6.42
N ILE A 265 -1.85 11.09 -5.95
CA ILE A 265 -1.56 9.81 -6.61
C ILE A 265 -2.07 8.66 -5.75
N LEU A 266 -2.52 7.58 -6.40
CA LEU A 266 -2.64 6.29 -5.73
C LEU A 266 -1.23 5.83 -5.36
N ARG A 267 -0.90 5.88 -4.07
CA ARG A 267 0.49 5.76 -3.61
C ARG A 267 1.04 4.35 -3.73
N TYR A 268 0.18 3.36 -3.47
CA TYR A 268 0.54 1.94 -3.41
C TYR A 268 -0.33 1.12 -4.38
N PRO A 269 -0.05 1.18 -5.68
CA PRO A 269 -0.75 0.37 -6.68
C PRO A 269 -0.30 -1.09 -6.65
N GLU A 270 -1.20 -1.99 -7.04
CA GLU A 270 -1.04 -3.46 -6.95
C GLU A 270 0.27 -3.98 -7.57
N ASN A 271 0.69 -3.42 -8.70
CA ASN A 271 1.88 -3.85 -9.42
C ASN A 271 3.20 -3.23 -8.95
N LYS A 272 3.21 -2.49 -7.83
CA LYS A 272 4.42 -1.78 -7.32
C LYS A 272 4.86 -2.18 -5.92
N GLN A 273 4.21 -3.16 -5.28
CA GLN A 273 4.56 -3.62 -3.93
C GLN A 273 6.05 -3.98 -3.78
N ALA A 274 6.67 -4.61 -4.78
CA ALA A 274 8.08 -4.98 -4.74
C ALA A 274 9.05 -3.77 -4.67
N ILE A 275 8.56 -2.57 -4.98
CA ILE A 275 9.32 -1.32 -4.99
C ILE A 275 8.94 -0.45 -3.79
N THR A 276 7.65 -0.26 -3.55
CA THR A 276 7.13 0.55 -2.43
C THR A 276 7.35 -0.13 -1.08
N GLY A 277 7.40 -1.46 -1.06
CA GLY A 277 7.44 -2.27 0.16
C GLY A 277 6.11 -2.33 0.91
N ILE A 278 5.04 -1.78 0.33
CA ILE A 278 3.68 -1.73 0.89
C ILE A 278 2.73 -2.44 -0.07
N ILE A 279 1.78 -3.18 0.49
CA ILE A 279 0.74 -3.92 -0.27
C ILE A 279 -0.14 -2.96 -1.08
N TYR A 280 -1.04 -3.52 -1.89
CA TYR A 280 -2.05 -2.72 -2.57
C TYR A 280 -2.98 -2.03 -1.57
N GLU A 281 -3.03 -0.70 -1.61
CA GLU A 281 -3.90 0.10 -0.74
C GLU A 281 -4.73 1.07 -1.60
N PRO A 282 -5.88 0.64 -2.14
CA PRO A 282 -6.73 1.48 -2.99
C PRO A 282 -7.28 2.74 -2.31
N TRP A 283 -7.20 2.82 -0.97
CA TRP A 283 -7.63 3.95 -0.17
C TRP A 283 -6.53 5.00 0.10
N HIS A 284 -5.25 4.64 -0.05
CA HIS A 284 -4.14 5.51 0.37
C HIS A 284 -3.66 6.40 -0.77
N TYR A 285 -3.92 7.71 -0.65
CA TYR A 285 -3.55 8.72 -1.63
C TYR A 285 -2.51 9.68 -1.08
N ARG A 286 -1.51 10.00 -1.91
CA ARG A 286 -0.41 10.90 -1.57
C ARG A 286 -0.49 12.18 -2.39
N TYR A 287 -0.55 13.33 -1.72
CA TYR A 287 -0.45 14.64 -2.36
C TYR A 287 1.00 14.91 -2.77
N VAL A 288 1.18 15.26 -4.04
CA VAL A 288 2.46 15.60 -4.67
C VAL A 288 2.39 16.87 -5.50
N GLY A 289 1.23 17.55 -5.51
CA GLY A 289 0.94 18.66 -6.41
C GLY A 289 0.43 18.20 -7.77
N VAL A 290 -0.37 19.04 -8.44
CA VAL A 290 -1.11 18.68 -9.67
C VAL A 290 -0.18 18.26 -10.81
N GLU A 291 0.90 19.02 -11.04
CA GLU A 291 1.82 18.73 -12.14
C GLU A 291 2.53 17.37 -11.94
N ASN A 292 3.06 17.14 -10.74
CA ASN A 292 3.73 15.89 -10.42
C ASN A 292 2.76 14.70 -10.42
N ALA A 293 1.54 14.87 -9.89
CA ALA A 293 0.57 13.77 -9.84
C ALA A 293 0.19 13.31 -11.25
N LYS A 294 -0.08 14.27 -12.16
CA LYS A 294 -0.33 13.96 -13.57
C LYS A 294 0.87 13.29 -14.23
N ALA A 295 2.09 13.77 -13.98
CA ALA A 295 3.30 13.19 -14.55
C ALA A 295 3.56 11.75 -14.05
N ILE A 296 3.42 11.52 -12.75
CA ILE A 296 3.57 10.21 -12.11
C ILE A 296 2.54 9.24 -12.68
N THR A 297 1.25 9.61 -12.66
CA THR A 297 0.17 8.76 -13.18
C THR A 297 0.36 8.45 -14.66
N ALA A 298 0.66 9.45 -15.50
CA ALA A 298 0.86 9.24 -16.94
C ALA A 298 2.07 8.34 -17.26
N SER A 299 3.10 8.36 -16.40
CA SER A 299 4.28 7.50 -16.55
C SER A 299 4.07 6.05 -16.11
N GLY A 300 3.04 5.78 -15.28
CA GLY A 300 2.82 4.47 -14.66
C GLY A 300 3.90 4.08 -13.62
N LEU A 301 4.66 5.06 -13.13
CA LEU A 301 5.68 4.88 -12.09
C LEU A 301 5.07 5.03 -10.70
N CYS A 302 5.64 4.38 -9.69
CA CYS A 302 5.41 4.81 -8.30
C CYS A 302 6.32 6.00 -7.95
N LEU A 303 6.09 6.64 -6.79
CA LEU A 303 6.86 7.81 -6.37
C LEU A 303 8.36 7.53 -6.33
N GLU A 304 8.79 6.38 -5.80
CA GLU A 304 10.19 5.97 -5.75
C GLU A 304 10.83 5.95 -7.14
N GLU A 305 10.18 5.31 -8.11
CA GLU A 305 10.69 5.23 -9.48
C GLU A 305 10.73 6.61 -10.16
N TYR A 306 9.72 7.43 -9.94
CA TYR A 306 9.65 8.79 -10.49
C TYR A 306 10.81 9.67 -9.99
N LEU A 307 11.10 9.61 -8.68
CA LEU A 307 12.23 10.34 -8.09
C LEU A 307 13.56 9.81 -8.63
N ASP A 308 13.72 8.49 -8.72
CA ASP A 308 14.90 7.86 -9.29
C ASP A 308 15.17 8.27 -10.74
N GLU A 309 14.13 8.43 -11.57
CA GLU A 309 14.27 8.89 -12.95
C GLU A 309 14.60 10.39 -13.05
N ASN A 310 14.00 11.23 -12.23
CA ASN A 310 14.25 12.67 -12.26
C ASN A 310 15.64 13.02 -11.73
N LEU A 311 16.14 12.30 -10.72
CA LEU A 311 17.54 12.40 -10.25
C LEU A 311 18.57 11.95 -11.31
N GLN A 312 18.16 11.22 -12.36
CA GLN A 312 19.04 10.85 -13.47
C GLN A 312 19.09 11.89 -14.59
N LYS A 313 18.12 12.82 -14.63
CA LYS A 313 18.00 13.86 -15.67
C LYS A 313 18.60 15.20 -15.23
N ALA A 314 18.72 15.44 -13.92
CA ALA A 314 19.43 16.57 -13.31
C ALA A 314 20.95 16.32 -13.27
#